data_AF-A0A660ZZ66-F1
#
_entry.id   AF-A0A660ZZ66-F1
#
_cell.length_a   1.000
_cell.length_b   1.000
_cell.length_c   1.000
_cell.angle_alpha   90.00
_cell.angle_beta   90.00
_cell.angle_gamma   90.00
#
_symmetry.space_group_name_H-M   'P 1'
#
loop_
_entity.id
_entity.type
_entity.pdbx_description
1 polymer ?
#
loop_
_entity_poly.entity_id
_entity_poly.type
_entity_poly.pdbx_seq_one_letter_code
_entity_poly.pdbx_strand_id
1 'polypeptide(L)'
;FFLHSGLGIHWKSPKQNHELEAILSIKMYYTIPLPVRFRLGAAEGLSWVTKVPYREEQNLAEKGYTTSQLLNYLDFSVDMNLGDITPGDALDKLWLGYYIHHRSAVFKSAQQFGRIKGGSNFQAVYLQHHF
;
A
#
# COMPACT_ATOMS: atom_id res chain seq x y z
N PHE A 1 -5.10 -16.37 -2.37
CA PHE A 1 -4.68 -15.08 -2.94
C PHE A 1 -5.91 -14.36 -3.49
N PHE A 2 -6.00 -13.05 -3.32
CA PHE A 2 -7.14 -12.21 -3.69
C PHE A 2 -6.64 -11.08 -4.60
N LEU A 3 -7.46 -10.70 -5.59
CA LEU A 3 -7.25 -9.44 -6.29
C LEU A 3 -7.59 -8.29 -5.32
N HIS A 4 -6.67 -7.34 -5.18
CA HIS A 4 -6.79 -6.22 -4.28
C HIS A 4 -6.55 -4.91 -5.04
N SER A 5 -7.44 -3.95 -4.86
CA SER A 5 -7.31 -2.61 -5.44
C SER A 5 -7.62 -1.57 -4.38
N GLY A 6 -6.92 -0.44 -4.42
CA GLY A 6 -7.11 0.62 -3.44
C GLY A 6 -6.77 2.01 -3.98
N LEU A 7 -7.33 3.02 -3.32
CA LEU A 7 -6.98 4.42 -3.50
C LEU A 7 -6.43 4.94 -2.17
N GLY A 8 -5.26 5.57 -2.22
CA GLY A 8 -4.57 6.18 -1.10
C GLY A 8 -4.38 7.67 -1.29
N ILE A 9 -4.24 8.39 -0.17
CA ILE A 9 -3.90 9.81 -0.17
C ILE A 9 -2.66 9.99 0.70
N HIS A 10 -1.59 10.51 0.10
CA HIS A 10 -0.45 11.04 0.82
C HIS A 10 -0.80 12.45 1.28
N TRP A 11 -0.79 12.68 2.59
CA TRP A 11 -1.17 13.97 3.16
C TRP A 11 -0.11 15.04 2.88
N LYS A 12 -0.58 16.30 2.77
CA LYS A 12 0.28 17.47 2.65
C LYS A 12 1.25 17.54 3.83
N SER A 13 2.49 17.87 3.54
CA SER A 13 3.51 18.25 4.52
C SER A 13 4.19 19.56 4.08
N PRO A 14 5.08 20.16 4.88
CA PRO A 14 5.88 21.29 4.43
C PRO A 14 6.71 21.03 3.17
N LYS A 15 6.92 19.76 2.80
CA LYS A 15 7.76 19.35 1.67
C LYS A 15 6.98 18.77 0.48
N GLN A 16 5.67 18.54 0.60
CA GLN A 16 4.84 17.98 -0.48
C GLN A 16 3.37 18.38 -0.35
N ASN A 17 2.65 18.47 -1.47
CA ASN A 17 1.20 18.65 -1.47
C ASN A 17 0.47 17.31 -1.25
N HIS A 18 -0.86 17.31 -1.29
CA HIS A 18 -1.63 16.06 -1.34
C HIS A 18 -1.34 15.31 -2.64
N GLU A 19 -1.20 13.99 -2.55
CA GLU A 19 -0.93 13.13 -3.71
C GLU A 19 -1.82 11.90 -3.64
N LEU A 20 -2.38 11.53 -4.79
CA LEU A 20 -3.21 10.33 -4.89
C LEU A 20 -2.34 9.15 -5.31
N GLU A 21 -2.67 7.99 -4.73
CA GLU A 21 -2.05 6.72 -5.05
C GLU A 21 -3.13 5.71 -5.46
N ALA A 22 -2.91 5.00 -6.55
CA ALA A 22 -3.77 3.90 -7.00
C ALA A 22 -2.96 2.60 -6.95
N ILE A 23 -3.52 1.59 -6.28
CA ILE A 23 -2.86 0.30 -6.02
C ILE A 23 -3.64 -0.80 -6.73
N LEU A 24 -2.92 -1.70 -7.40
CA LEU A 24 -3.43 -2.97 -7.92
C LEU A 24 -2.47 -4.09 -7.53
N SER A 25 -2.93 -5.05 -6.75
CA SER A 25 -2.08 -6.10 -6.19
C SER A 25 -2.77 -7.44 -6.05
N ILE A 26 -1.95 -8.48 -5.89
CA ILE A 26 -2.39 -9.78 -5.40
C ILE A 26 -2.05 -9.83 -3.92
N LYS A 27 -3.05 -10.05 -3.07
CA LYS A 27 -2.92 -10.05 -1.62
C LYS A 27 -3.26 -11.41 -1.02
N MET A 28 -2.47 -11.87 -0.07
CA MET A 28 -2.77 -13.03 0.76
C MET A 28 -3.15 -12.58 2.17
N TYR A 29 -4.03 -13.33 2.81
CA TYR A 29 -4.43 -13.10 4.19
C TYR A 29 -4.32 -14.39 5.00
N TYR A 30 -3.94 -14.24 6.26
CA TYR A 30 -4.04 -15.26 7.29
C TYR A 30 -4.89 -14.72 8.43
N THR A 31 -6.07 -15.30 8.66
CA THR A 31 -6.99 -14.88 9.72
C THR A 31 -6.69 -15.61 11.02
N ILE A 32 -6.53 -14.83 12.09
CA ILE A 32 -6.29 -15.33 13.45
C ILE A 32 -7.66 -15.52 14.12
N PRO A 33 -7.97 -16.73 14.64
CA PRO A 33 -9.28 -17.04 15.23
C PRO A 33 -9.39 -16.53 16.67
N LEU A 34 -9.39 -15.20 16.84
CA LEU A 34 -9.68 -14.52 18.10
C LEU A 34 -11.18 -14.13 18.14
N PRO A 35 -11.74 -13.77 19.33
CA PRO A 35 -13.13 -13.32 19.43
C PRO A 35 -13.46 -12.14 18.50
N VAL A 36 -12.49 -11.24 18.29
CA VAL A 36 -12.49 -10.25 17.21
C VAL A 36 -11.56 -10.77 16.12
N ARG A 37 -12.03 -10.91 14.88
CA ARG A 37 -11.22 -11.42 13.77
C ARG A 37 -10.13 -10.41 13.44
N PHE A 38 -8.89 -10.86 13.59
CA PHE A 38 -7.71 -10.18 13.05
C PHE A 38 -7.18 -10.95 11.85
N ARG A 39 -6.56 -10.26 10.89
CA ARG A 39 -5.83 -10.90 9.79
C ARG A 39 -4.48 -10.26 9.58
N LEU A 40 -3.49 -11.09 9.26
CA LEU A 40 -2.22 -10.67 8.70
C LEU A 40 -2.33 -10.67 7.18
N GLY A 41 -1.83 -9.63 6.53
CA GLY A 41 -1.82 -9.48 5.08
C GLY A 41 -0.41 -9.34 4.52
N ALA A 42 -0.20 -9.87 3.32
CA ALA A 42 0.96 -9.55 2.50
C ALA A 42 0.55 -9.43 1.04
N ALA A 43 1.05 -8.43 0.33
CA ALA A 43 0.70 -8.20 -1.07
C ALA A 43 1.88 -7.84 -1.94
N GLU A 44 1.77 -8.18 -3.22
CA GLU A 44 2.67 -7.74 -4.27
C GLU A 44 1.87 -7.23 -5.48
N GLY A 45 2.31 -6.14 -6.08
CA GLY A 45 1.64 -5.57 -7.25
C GLY A 45 2.28 -4.30 -7.79
N LEU A 46 1.41 -3.42 -8.24
CA LEU A 46 1.75 -2.13 -8.83
C LEU A 46 1.12 -1.00 -8.02
N SER A 47 1.85 0.11 -7.95
CA SER A 47 1.31 1.34 -7.42
C SER A 47 1.67 2.54 -8.29
N TRP A 48 0.65 3.32 -8.62
CA TRP A 48 0.74 4.53 -9.42
C TRP A 48 0.43 5.76 -8.56
N VAL A 49 1.20 6.84 -8.69
CA VAL A 49 0.95 8.11 -7.99
C VAL A 49 0.79 9.27 -8.96
N THR A 50 -0.05 10.24 -8.59
CA THR A 50 -0.21 11.47 -9.36
C THR A 50 1.05 12.33 -9.35
N LYS A 51 1.82 12.29 -8.26
CA LYS A 51 3.11 12.94 -8.11
C LYS A 51 4.02 12.05 -7.28
N VAL A 52 5.31 11.99 -7.61
CA VAL A 52 6.26 11.19 -6.86
C VAL A 52 6.44 11.80 -5.45
N PRO A 53 6.25 11.02 -4.37
CA PRO A 53 6.39 11.55 -3.02
C PRO A 53 7.78 12.12 -2.77
N TYR A 54 7.86 13.24 -2.06
CA TYR A 54 9.12 13.96 -1.83
C TYR A 54 10.21 13.07 -1.21
N ARG A 55 9.84 12.17 -0.28
CA ARG A 55 10.80 11.23 0.32
C ARG A 55 11.37 10.24 -0.68
N GLU A 56 10.56 9.82 -1.65
CA GLU A 56 11.00 8.94 -2.73
C GLU A 56 11.93 9.70 -3.68
N GLU A 57 11.56 10.93 -4.07
CA GLU A 57 12.41 11.81 -4.89
C GLU A 57 13.77 12.03 -4.22
N GLN A 58 13.78 12.41 -2.94
CA GLN A 58 15.01 12.64 -2.19
C GLN A 58 15.90 11.38 -2.13
N ASN A 59 15.31 10.23 -1.75
CA ASN A 59 16.03 8.96 -1.62
C ASN A 59 16.62 8.46 -2.95
N LEU A 60 15.94 8.71 -4.07
CA LEU A 60 16.39 8.30 -5.40
C LEU A 60 17.40 9.30 -5.98
N ALA A 61 17.21 10.61 -5.75
CA ALA A 61 18.15 11.65 -6.14
C ALA A 61 19.51 11.49 -5.43
N GLU A 62 19.53 11.19 -4.14
CA GLU A 62 20.75 10.89 -3.37
C GLU A 62 21.55 9.70 -3.96
N LYS A 63 20.88 8.82 -4.72
CA LYS A 63 21.47 7.64 -5.36
C LYS A 63 21.70 7.82 -6.86
N GLY A 64 21.42 9.00 -7.42
CA GLY A 64 21.57 9.30 -8.84
C GLY A 64 20.57 8.58 -9.75
N TYR A 65 19.41 8.18 -9.23
CA TYR A 65 18.36 7.49 -9.99
C TYR A 65 17.22 8.43 -10.40
N THR A 66 16.62 8.14 -11.56
CA THR A 66 15.37 8.79 -11.99
C THR A 66 14.18 8.24 -11.20
N THR A 67 13.14 9.05 -11.04
CA THR A 67 11.90 8.64 -10.38
C THR A 67 10.87 8.13 -11.40
N SER A 68 9.83 7.45 -10.92
CA SER A 68 8.70 6.99 -11.74
C SER A 68 7.41 7.08 -10.94
N GLN A 69 6.33 7.50 -11.59
CA GLN A 69 5.00 7.49 -10.99
C GLN A 69 4.47 6.06 -10.79
N LEU A 70 4.86 5.13 -11.65
CA LEU A 70 4.48 3.72 -11.56
C LEU A 70 5.65 2.88 -11.04
N LEU A 71 5.44 2.23 -9.91
CA LEU A 71 6.42 1.37 -9.24
C LEU A 71 5.79 0.05 -8.80
N ASN A 72 6.64 -0.92 -8.45
CA ASN A 72 6.21 -2.11 -7.75
C ASN A 72 5.78 -1.75 -6.33
N TYR A 73 4.78 -2.50 -5.86
CA TYR A 73 4.16 -2.37 -4.56
C TYR A 73 4.36 -3.66 -3.79
N LEU A 74 4.83 -3.54 -2.54
CA LEU A 74 4.81 -4.62 -1.56
C LEU A 74 4.13 -4.12 -0.30
N ASP A 75 3.25 -4.89 0.32
CA ASP A 75 2.72 -4.55 1.64
C ASP A 75 2.78 -5.69 2.65
N PHE A 76 2.82 -5.29 3.92
CA PHE A 76 2.50 -6.14 5.06
C PHE A 76 1.46 -5.41 5.91
N SER A 77 0.37 -6.09 6.26
CA SER A 77 -0.76 -5.47 6.96
C SER A 77 -1.26 -6.29 8.15
N VAL A 78 -1.87 -5.57 9.10
CA VAL A 78 -2.71 -6.11 10.17
C VAL A 78 -4.06 -5.45 10.04
N ASP A 79 -5.12 -6.25 10.02
CA ASP A 79 -6.47 -5.74 9.88
C ASP A 79 -7.39 -6.35 10.95
N MET A 80 -8.34 -5.56 11.43
CA MET A 80 -9.38 -5.93 12.39
C MET A 80 -10.74 -5.84 11.70
N ASN A 81 -11.58 -6.86 11.86
CA ASN A 81 -12.94 -6.82 11.34
C ASN A 81 -13.81 -5.87 12.18
N LEU A 82 -14.57 -4.99 11.51
CA LEU A 82 -15.40 -4.01 12.20
C LEU A 82 -16.76 -4.58 12.63
N GLY A 83 -17.31 -5.57 11.92
CA GLY A 83 -18.55 -6.25 12.32
C GLY A 83 -18.45 -6.91 13.69
N ASP A 84 -17.29 -7.47 14.02
CA ASP A 84 -17.09 -8.14 15.32
C ASP A 84 -17.08 -7.17 16.53
N ILE A 85 -17.00 -5.86 16.30
CA ILE A 85 -16.99 -4.83 17.35
C ILE A 85 -18.15 -3.84 17.25
N THR A 86 -19.07 -4.04 16.31
CA THR A 86 -20.24 -3.17 16.13
C THR A 86 -21.54 -3.97 16.16
N PRO A 87 -22.65 -3.42 16.69
CA PRO A 87 -23.93 -4.11 16.62
C PRO A 87 -24.44 -4.26 15.18
N GLY A 88 -25.05 -5.41 14.88
CA GLY A 88 -25.61 -5.72 13.56
C GLY A 88 -24.59 -6.32 12.59
N ASP A 89 -25.00 -6.53 11.34
CA ASP A 89 -24.24 -7.23 10.29
C ASP A 89 -23.70 -6.31 9.18
N ALA A 90 -24.04 -5.02 9.24
CA ALA A 90 -23.72 -4.04 8.20
C ALA A 90 -22.21 -3.88 7.95
N LEU A 91 -21.37 -4.15 8.95
CA LEU A 91 -19.91 -4.00 8.88
C LEU A 91 -19.14 -5.32 8.84
N ASP A 92 -19.82 -6.47 8.70
CA ASP A 92 -19.18 -7.80 8.70
C ASP A 92 -18.16 -7.98 7.58
N LYS A 93 -18.34 -7.23 6.49
CA LYS A 93 -17.45 -7.22 5.32
C LYS A 93 -16.41 -6.10 5.37
N LEU A 94 -16.40 -5.26 6.40
CA LEU A 94 -15.51 -4.11 6.52
C LEU A 94 -14.36 -4.39 7.49
N TRP A 95 -13.15 -4.05 7.06
CA TRP A 95 -11.91 -4.26 7.80
C TRP A 95 -11.21 -2.92 7.98
N LEU A 96 -10.82 -2.62 9.21
CA LEU A 96 -9.90 -1.53 9.53
C LEU A 96 -8.48 -2.08 9.53
N GLY A 97 -7.64 -1.57 8.65
CA GLY A 97 -6.27 -2.05 8.47
C GLY A 97 -5.23 -0.99 8.77
N TYR A 98 -4.08 -1.44 9.23
CA TYR A 98 -2.82 -0.71 9.22
C TYR A 98 -1.84 -1.51 8.36
N TYR A 99 -1.13 -0.84 7.47
CA TYR A 99 -0.05 -1.47 6.71
C TYR A 99 1.22 -0.63 6.75
N ILE A 100 2.31 -1.32 6.47
CA ILE A 100 3.52 -0.72 5.92
C ILE A 100 3.59 -1.18 4.47
N HIS A 101 3.64 -0.24 3.54
CA HIS A 101 3.87 -0.57 2.14
C HIS A 101 5.20 0.01 1.66
N HIS A 102 5.82 -0.71 0.74
CA HIS A 102 7.05 -0.36 0.07
C HIS A 102 6.76 -0.12 -1.41
N ARG A 103 7.25 1.00 -1.94
CA ARG A 103 7.30 1.28 -3.38
C ARG A 103 8.73 1.20 -3.85
N SER A 104 9.01 0.43 -4.89
CA SER A 104 10.34 0.37 -5.49
C SER A 104 10.32 0.11 -6.98
N ALA A 105 11.39 0.49 -7.65
CA ALA A 105 11.62 0.03 -9.01
C ALA A 105 12.18 -1.38 -8.94
N VAL A 106 11.47 -2.35 -9.50
CA VAL A 106 11.93 -3.74 -9.53
C VAL A 106 13.20 -3.78 -10.38
N PHE A 107 14.27 -4.22 -9.73
CA PHE A 107 15.52 -4.76 -10.25
C PHE A 107 15.66 -4.70 -11.78
N LYS A 108 16.69 -4.00 -12.27
CA LYS A 108 17.42 -4.03 -13.58
C LYS A 108 16.94 -4.87 -14.80
N SER A 109 16.08 -5.88 -14.69
CA SER A 109 15.57 -6.76 -15.74
C SER A 109 14.25 -6.32 -16.39
N ALA A 110 13.43 -5.49 -15.74
CA ALA A 110 12.17 -5.02 -16.32
C ALA A 110 12.35 -3.60 -16.91
N GLN A 111 12.47 -3.52 -18.24
CA GLN A 111 12.74 -2.29 -19.00
C GLN A 111 11.71 -1.18 -18.76
N GLN A 112 10.50 -1.55 -18.33
CA GLN A 112 9.41 -0.63 -17.95
C GLN A 112 9.65 0.17 -16.65
N PHE A 113 10.66 -0.18 -15.84
CA PHE A 113 10.94 0.46 -14.54
C PHE A 113 12.32 1.17 -14.48
N GLY A 114 12.95 1.45 -15.62
CA GLY A 114 14.07 2.40 -15.67
C GLY A 114 15.40 1.99 -14.99
N ARG A 115 15.65 0.71 -14.68
CA ARG A 115 16.91 0.23 -14.05
C ARG A 115 17.29 0.97 -12.75
N ILE A 116 16.30 1.32 -11.93
CA ILE A 116 16.49 2.05 -10.67
C ILE A 116 16.78 1.07 -9.52
N LYS A 117 17.64 1.46 -8.56
CA LYS A 117 17.89 0.71 -7.31
C LYS A 117 17.51 1.59 -6.11
N GLY A 118 16.29 1.42 -5.60
CA GLY A 118 15.81 2.21 -4.46
C GLY A 118 14.28 2.20 -4.36
N GLY A 119 13.78 2.77 -3.26
CA GLY A 119 12.37 2.81 -2.94
C GLY A 119 12.08 3.62 -1.68
N SER A 120 10.82 3.63 -1.28
CA SER A 120 10.27 4.40 -0.17
C SER A 120 9.28 3.53 0.61
N ASN A 121 9.24 3.71 1.93
CA ASN A 121 8.30 3.02 2.81
C ASN A 121 7.28 4.01 3.35
N PHE A 122 6.02 3.61 3.35
CA PHE A 122 4.90 4.39 3.87
C PHE A 122 4.12 3.56 4.86
N GLN A 123 3.59 4.23 5.87
CA GLN A 123 2.68 3.64 6.84
C GLN A 123 1.33 4.29 6.63
N ALA A 124 0.26 3.51 6.58
CA ALA A 124 -1.08 4.04 6.44
C ALA A 124 -2.12 3.23 7.21
N VAL A 125 -3.23 3.89 7.50
CA VAL A 125 -4.46 3.28 7.96
C VAL A 125 -5.45 3.30 6.81
N TYR A 126 -6.25 2.25 6.67
CA TYR A 126 -7.21 2.11 5.59
C TYR A 126 -8.48 1.39 6.03
N LEU A 127 -9.55 1.59 5.27
CA LEU A 127 -10.74 0.76 5.32
C LEU A 127 -10.78 -0.11 4.07
N GLN A 128 -11.09 -1.39 4.24
CA GLN A 128 -11.23 -2.33 3.14
C GLN A 128 -12.55 -3.08 3.25
N HIS A 129 -13.32 -3.07 2.17
CA HIS A 129 -14.50 -3.90 2.00
C HIS A 129 -14.12 -5.20 1.28
N HIS A 130 -14.67 -6.33 1.73
CA HIS A 130 -14.53 -7.63 1.07
C HIS A 130 -15.82 -7.92 0.29
N PHE A 131 -15.73 -8.05 -1.04
CA PHE A 131 -16.89 -8.34 -1.91
C PHE A 131 -17.14 -9.83 -2.05
#